data_AF-A0A0D2N1G8-F1
#
_entry.id   AF-A0A0D2N1G8-F1
#
_cell.length_a   1.000
_cell.length_b   1.000
_cell.length_c   1.000
_cell.angle_alpha   90.00
_cell.angle_beta   90.00
_cell.angle_gamma   90.00
#
_symmetry.space_group_name_H-M   'P 1'
#
loop_
_entity.id
_entity.type
_entity.pdbx_description
1 polymer ?
#
loop_
_entity_poly.entity_id
_entity_poly.type
_entity_poly.pdbx_seq_one_letter_code
_entity_poly.pdbx_strand_id
1 'polypeptide(L)'
;MKEGVLDDFSPEQTAAFLVLLRAKGETPDEIAGMARAFLQHGLHVETAKGVVDIVGTGGDGIGSVNISTGASVIVAAAGGRVAKHGNRSVSSLCGSADVLEALGVEIDLGPEGVARCVDQTGVGFMYAPRYHPATSMLSLPGGW
;
A
#
# COMPACT_ATOMS: atom_id res chain seq x y z
N MET A 1 11.93 -1.67 19.83
CA MET A 1 10.74 -2.27 19.21
C MET A 1 9.62 -1.28 19.41
N LYS A 2 9.03 -0.74 18.33
CA LYS A 2 7.79 0.02 18.45
C LYS A 2 6.68 -1.02 18.42
N GLU A 3 5.87 -1.07 19.46
CA GLU A 3 4.63 -1.87 19.55
C GLU A 3 3.78 -1.56 18.31
N GLY A 4 3.49 -2.56 17.47
CA GLY A 4 2.64 -2.37 16.30
C GLY A 4 1.21 -1.99 16.68
N VAL A 5 0.46 -1.45 15.72
CA VAL A 5 -0.83 -0.76 15.94
C VAL A 5 -1.85 -1.64 16.69
N LEU A 6 -1.81 -2.96 16.50
CA LEU A 6 -2.69 -3.91 17.15
C LEU A 6 -1.92 -5.08 17.79
N ASP A 7 -0.60 -4.97 18.01
CA ASP A 7 0.26 -6.11 18.37
C ASP A 7 -0.15 -6.83 19.67
N ASP A 8 -0.84 -6.14 20.58
CA ASP A 8 -1.35 -6.71 21.83
C ASP A 8 -2.71 -7.43 21.69
N PHE A 9 -3.30 -7.46 20.49
CA PHE A 9 -4.59 -8.08 20.23
C PHE A 9 -4.39 -9.53 19.79
N SER A 10 -5.17 -10.44 20.37
CA SER A 10 -5.33 -11.77 19.79
C SER A 10 -6.07 -11.69 18.45
N PRO A 11 -5.95 -12.70 17.56
CA PRO A 11 -6.71 -12.74 16.31
C PRO A 11 -8.23 -12.55 16.50
N GLU A 12 -8.78 -13.10 17.57
CA GLU A 12 -10.20 -12.96 17.93
C GLU A 12 -10.53 -11.52 18.34
N GLN A 13 -9.65 -10.85 19.10
CA GLN A 13 -9.83 -9.44 19.47
C GLN A 13 -9.72 -8.52 18.25
N THR A 14 -8.76 -8.77 17.35
CA THR A 14 -8.63 -8.05 16.09
C THR A 14 -9.89 -8.22 15.23
N ALA A 15 -10.39 -9.44 15.06
CA ALA A 15 -11.60 -9.69 14.31
C ALA A 15 -12.82 -9.00 14.94
N ALA A 16 -12.99 -9.11 16.26
CA ALA A 16 -14.08 -8.45 16.98
C ALA A 16 -14.02 -6.92 16.83
N PHE A 17 -12.83 -6.33 16.95
CA PHE A 17 -12.62 -4.89 16.76
C PHE A 17 -13.08 -4.45 15.36
N LEU A 18 -12.62 -5.12 14.31
CA LEU A 18 -12.95 -4.76 12.92
C LEU A 18 -14.46 -4.93 12.63
N VAL A 19 -15.08 -6.01 13.10
CA VAL A 19 -16.52 -6.25 12.93
C VAL A 19 -17.35 -5.18 13.66
N LEU A 20 -16.99 -4.85 14.89
CA LEU A 20 -17.71 -3.85 15.69
C LEU A 20 -17.51 -2.44 15.15
N LEU A 21 -16.31 -2.11 14.69
CA LEU A 21 -16.01 -0.83 14.04
C LEU A 21 -16.86 -0.66 12.78
N ARG A 22 -16.97 -1.72 11.96
CA ARG A 22 -17.83 -1.73 10.78
C ARG A 22 -19.32 -1.60 11.13
N ALA A 23 -19.78 -2.33 12.15
CA ALA A 23 -21.18 -2.28 12.59
C ALA A 23 -21.58 -0.91 13.16
N LYS A 24 -20.66 -0.24 13.86
CA LYS A 24 -20.82 1.14 14.36
C LYS A 24 -20.90 2.15 13.21
N GLY A 25 -20.20 1.88 12.12
CA GLY A 25 -19.91 2.85 11.06
C GLY A 25 -18.70 3.69 11.45
N GLU A 26 -17.68 3.65 10.59
CA GLU A 26 -16.44 4.39 10.79
C GLU A 26 -16.63 5.88 10.48
N THR A 27 -16.10 6.73 11.35
CA THR A 27 -16.03 8.18 11.11
C THR A 27 -14.75 8.55 10.35
N PRO A 28 -14.72 9.69 9.64
CA PRO A 28 -13.50 10.16 8.98
C PRO A 28 -12.29 10.30 9.93
N ASP A 29 -12.52 10.74 11.16
CA ASP A 29 -11.45 10.92 12.16
C ASP A 29 -10.89 9.58 12.65
N GLU A 30 -11.72 8.55 12.81
CA GLU A 30 -11.27 7.20 13.16
C GLU A 30 -10.43 6.59 12.03
N ILE A 31 -10.89 6.74 10.77
CA ILE A 31 -10.14 6.27 9.60
C ILE A 31 -8.78 7.00 9.51
N ALA A 32 -8.78 8.32 9.65
CA ALA A 32 -7.56 9.12 9.62
C ALA A 32 -6.62 8.77 10.79
N GLY A 33 -7.16 8.54 11.99
CA GLY A 33 -6.40 8.11 13.16
C GLY A 33 -5.71 6.76 12.95
N MET A 34 -6.44 5.76 12.47
CA MET A 34 -5.88 4.45 12.12
C MET A 34 -4.82 4.57 11.03
N ALA A 35 -5.08 5.33 9.96
CA ALA A 35 -4.11 5.54 8.89
C ALA A 35 -2.80 6.16 9.41
N ARG A 36 -2.88 7.19 10.28
CA ARG A 36 -1.70 7.80 10.92
C ARG A 36 -0.95 6.79 11.78
N ALA A 37 -1.66 5.97 12.56
CA ALA A 37 -1.05 4.94 13.40
C ALA A 37 -0.29 3.91 12.55
N PHE A 38 -0.86 3.45 11.44
CA PHE A 38 -0.17 2.54 10.51
C PHE A 38 1.04 3.19 9.85
N LEU A 39 0.93 4.46 9.45
CA LEU A 39 2.05 5.20 8.85
C LEU A 39 3.22 5.39 9.84
N GLN A 40 2.94 5.58 11.13
CA GLN A 40 3.99 5.69 12.17
C GLN A 40 4.81 4.41 12.38
N HIS A 41 4.24 3.26 12.02
CA HIS A 41 4.86 1.93 12.13
C HIS A 41 5.37 1.40 10.78
N GLY A 42 5.09 2.10 9.68
CA GLY A 42 5.57 1.73 8.36
C GLY A 42 7.02 2.16 8.11
N LEU A 43 7.61 1.61 7.05
CA LEU A 43 8.88 2.08 6.51
C LEU A 43 8.66 3.39 5.75
N HIS A 44 9.57 4.36 5.91
CA HIS A 44 9.44 5.69 5.30
C HIS A 44 10.40 5.84 4.12
N VAL A 45 9.90 6.40 3.02
CA VAL A 45 10.69 6.75 1.84
C VAL A 45 10.90 8.26 1.84
N GLU A 46 12.16 8.67 1.92
CA GLU A 46 12.53 10.08 1.81
C GLU A 46 12.90 10.42 0.37
N THR A 47 12.25 11.42 -0.21
CA THR A 47 12.50 11.89 -1.59
C THR A 47 12.82 13.38 -1.61
N ALA A 48 13.72 13.80 -2.49
CA ALA A 48 14.20 15.19 -2.53
C ALA A 48 13.15 16.23 -2.96
N LYS A 49 12.04 15.79 -3.58
CA LYS A 49 10.96 16.66 -4.07
C LYS A 49 9.61 16.04 -3.73
N GLY A 50 8.55 16.86 -3.81
CA GLY A 50 7.17 16.39 -3.68
C GLY A 50 6.83 15.32 -4.73
N VAL A 51 6.02 14.36 -4.30
CA VAL A 51 5.55 13.22 -5.08
C VAL A 51 4.03 13.14 -5.01
N VAL A 52 3.43 12.44 -5.95
CA VAL A 52 2.03 12.02 -5.89
C VAL A 52 1.93 10.51 -5.75
N ASP A 53 0.82 10.03 -5.20
CA ASP A 53 0.43 8.62 -5.26
C ASP A 53 -0.83 8.50 -6.12
N ILE A 54 -0.92 7.42 -6.90
CA ILE A 54 -2.08 7.09 -7.72
C ILE A 54 -2.48 5.67 -7.34
N VAL A 55 -3.43 5.57 -6.42
CA VAL A 55 -3.84 4.33 -5.76
C VAL A 55 -5.36 4.30 -5.58
N GLY A 56 -5.90 3.12 -5.34
CA GLY A 56 -7.31 2.92 -4.99
C GLY A 56 -7.45 1.86 -3.92
N THR A 57 -8.64 1.78 -3.33
CA THR A 57 -8.96 0.76 -2.30
C THR A 57 -8.97 -0.67 -2.87
N GLY A 58 -9.14 -0.82 -4.19
CA GLY A 58 -9.44 -2.10 -4.82
C GLY A 58 -10.84 -2.59 -4.47
N GLY A 59 -11.16 -3.82 -4.89
CA GLY A 59 -12.41 -4.49 -4.52
C GLY A 59 -13.68 -3.98 -5.22
N ASP A 60 -13.57 -3.21 -6.30
CA ASP A 60 -14.72 -2.68 -7.04
C ASP A 60 -15.49 -3.75 -7.84
N GLY A 61 -14.90 -4.92 -8.05
CA GLY A 61 -15.49 -6.03 -8.81
C GLY A 61 -15.60 -5.79 -10.32
N ILE A 62 -15.05 -4.68 -10.83
CA ILE A 62 -15.22 -4.27 -12.24
C ILE A 62 -14.26 -5.03 -13.16
N GLY A 63 -13.15 -5.56 -12.62
CA GLY A 63 -12.16 -6.31 -13.41
C GLY A 63 -11.47 -5.45 -14.47
N SER A 64 -11.33 -4.15 -14.20
CA SER A 64 -10.65 -3.23 -15.11
C SER A 64 -9.16 -3.57 -15.23
N VAL A 65 -8.51 -3.00 -16.25
CA VAL A 65 -7.04 -3.04 -16.37
C VAL A 65 -6.38 -2.29 -15.20
N ASN A 66 -5.06 -2.40 -15.04
CA ASN A 66 -4.31 -1.69 -14.01
C ASN A 66 -4.18 -0.18 -14.31
N ILE A 67 -5.31 0.54 -14.28
CA ILE A 67 -5.46 1.96 -14.65
C ILE A 67 -4.50 2.82 -13.83
N SER A 68 -4.47 2.63 -12.52
CA SER A 68 -3.63 3.43 -11.62
C SER A 68 -2.13 3.19 -11.88
N THR A 69 -1.73 1.96 -12.24
CA THR A 69 -0.34 1.65 -12.59
C THR A 69 0.06 2.29 -13.92
N GLY A 70 -0.79 2.18 -14.95
CA GLY A 70 -0.55 2.85 -16.23
C GLY A 70 -0.48 4.36 -16.10
N ALA A 71 -1.38 4.95 -15.31
CA ALA A 71 -1.38 6.38 -15.02
C ALA A 71 -0.08 6.85 -14.35
N SER A 72 0.48 6.06 -13.41
CA SER A 72 1.76 6.38 -12.77
C SER A 72 2.91 6.47 -13.78
N VAL A 73 2.96 5.57 -14.76
CA VAL A 73 3.97 5.61 -15.83
C VAL A 73 3.79 6.84 -16.71
N ILE A 74 2.56 7.17 -17.07
CA ILE A 74 2.25 8.36 -17.89
C ILE A 74 2.64 9.65 -17.16
N VAL A 75 2.35 9.77 -15.87
CA VAL A 75 2.72 10.95 -15.06
C VAL A 75 4.23 11.10 -14.98
N ALA A 76 4.97 10.01 -14.77
CA ALA A 76 6.44 10.04 -14.77
C ALA A 76 7.01 10.46 -16.13
N ALA A 77 6.46 9.92 -17.23
CA ALA A 77 6.83 10.30 -18.59
C ALA A 77 6.53 11.78 -18.91
N ALA A 78 5.51 12.36 -18.27
CA ALA A 78 5.18 13.77 -18.38
C ALA A 78 6.03 14.68 -17.47
N GLY A 79 7.04 14.14 -16.77
CA GLY A 79 7.93 14.89 -15.87
C GLY A 79 7.44 15.01 -14.42
N GLY A 80 6.31 14.37 -14.10
CA GLY A 80 5.84 14.22 -12.72
C GLY A 80 6.66 13.22 -11.94
N ARG A 81 6.41 13.14 -10.62
CA ARG A 81 7.06 12.19 -9.72
C ARG A 81 6.03 11.40 -8.95
N VAL A 82 6.11 10.08 -9.02
CA VAL A 82 5.12 9.18 -8.44
C VAL A 82 5.78 8.23 -7.45
N ALA A 83 5.30 8.26 -6.20
CA ALA A 83 5.58 7.22 -5.22
C ALA A 83 4.32 6.37 -5.12
N LYS A 84 4.22 5.33 -5.96
CA LYS A 84 3.02 4.51 -6.07
C LYS A 84 2.97 3.50 -4.94
N HIS A 85 1.93 3.53 -4.12
CA HIS A 85 1.63 2.43 -3.22
C HIS A 85 0.80 1.37 -3.94
N GLY A 86 1.08 0.09 -3.69
CA GLY A 86 0.33 -0.99 -4.31
C GLY A 86 0.56 -2.35 -3.69
N ASN A 87 -0.29 -3.29 -4.10
CA ASN A 87 -0.29 -4.66 -3.62
C ASN A 87 -0.56 -5.64 -4.78
N ARG A 88 -0.48 -6.94 -4.47
CA ARG A 88 -1.04 -8.03 -5.28
C ARG A 88 -2.56 -8.01 -5.20
N SER A 89 -3.23 -8.63 -6.16
CA SER A 89 -4.70 -8.63 -6.17
C SER A 89 -5.29 -9.43 -5.01
N VAL A 90 -6.40 -8.92 -4.46
CA VAL A 90 -7.23 -9.61 -3.44
C VAL A 90 -8.50 -10.20 -4.04
N SER A 91 -8.98 -9.66 -5.16
CA SER A 91 -10.30 -9.98 -5.73
C SER A 91 -10.41 -9.81 -7.24
N SER A 92 -9.38 -9.28 -7.91
CA SER A 92 -9.30 -9.13 -9.37
C SER A 92 -8.38 -10.18 -9.98
N LEU A 93 -8.34 -10.24 -11.31
CA LEU A 93 -7.45 -11.15 -12.04
C LEU A 93 -5.96 -10.83 -11.87
N CYS A 94 -5.59 -9.56 -11.67
CA CYS A 94 -4.21 -9.13 -11.47
C CYS A 94 -4.12 -7.78 -10.75
N GLY A 95 -3.22 -7.67 -9.78
CA GLY A 95 -2.93 -6.45 -9.03
C GLY A 95 -1.77 -5.67 -9.64
N SER A 96 -1.50 -4.51 -9.04
CA SER A 96 -0.41 -3.65 -9.50
C SER A 96 0.96 -4.32 -9.41
N ALA A 97 1.21 -5.06 -8.32
CA ALA A 97 2.46 -5.81 -8.14
C ALA A 97 2.62 -6.92 -9.19
N ASP A 98 1.53 -7.65 -9.49
CA ASP A 98 1.55 -8.77 -10.43
C ASP A 98 1.90 -8.32 -11.85
N VAL A 99 1.35 -7.17 -12.28
CA VAL A 99 1.67 -6.58 -13.60
C VAL A 99 3.11 -6.07 -13.65
N LEU A 100 3.57 -5.38 -12.60
CA LEU A 100 4.94 -4.85 -12.57
C LEU A 100 5.98 -5.97 -12.57
N GLU A 101 5.75 -7.03 -11.80
CA GLU A 101 6.59 -8.22 -11.76
C GLU A 101 6.62 -8.93 -13.12
N ALA A 102 5.47 -9.08 -13.79
CA ALA A 102 5.40 -9.64 -15.14
C ALA A 102 6.14 -8.79 -16.19
N LEU A 103 6.29 -7.49 -15.96
CA LEU A 103 7.09 -6.57 -16.77
C LEU A 103 8.58 -6.57 -16.40
N GLY A 104 9.00 -7.37 -15.42
CA GLY A 104 10.39 -7.49 -14.97
C GLY A 104 10.84 -6.37 -14.02
N VAL A 105 9.90 -5.65 -13.40
CA VAL A 105 10.20 -4.64 -12.38
C VAL A 105 10.47 -5.34 -11.04
N GLU A 106 11.57 -4.96 -10.38
CA GLU A 106 11.82 -5.35 -8.99
C GLU A 106 10.84 -4.60 -8.07
N ILE A 107 9.90 -5.35 -7.47
CA ILE A 107 8.82 -4.78 -6.65
C ILE A 107 9.15 -4.75 -5.15
N ASP A 108 10.11 -5.54 -4.68
CA ASP A 108 10.45 -5.64 -3.25
C ASP A 108 11.65 -4.76 -2.87
N LEU A 109 11.68 -3.54 -3.40
CA LEU A 109 12.71 -2.56 -3.07
C LEU A 109 12.50 -1.98 -1.67
N GLY A 110 13.60 -1.84 -0.92
CA GLY A 110 13.64 -1.04 0.31
C GLY A 110 13.53 0.47 0.06
N PRO A 111 13.36 1.27 1.13
CA PRO A 111 13.15 2.71 1.03
C PRO A 111 14.14 3.46 0.14
N GLU A 112 15.43 3.17 0.30
CA GLU A 112 16.48 3.81 -0.53
C GLU A 112 16.35 3.43 -2.01
N GLY A 113 15.95 2.20 -2.32
CA GLY A 113 15.73 1.75 -3.69
C GLY A 113 14.58 2.49 -4.34
N VAL A 114 13.45 2.59 -3.64
CA VAL A 114 12.28 3.33 -4.11
C VAL A 114 12.60 4.82 -4.28
N ALA A 115 13.30 5.43 -3.32
CA ALA A 115 13.72 6.83 -3.41
C ALA A 115 14.58 7.08 -4.66
N ARG A 116 15.55 6.20 -4.94
CA ARG A 116 16.36 6.29 -6.17
C ARG A 116 15.50 6.16 -7.43
N CYS A 117 14.54 5.25 -7.47
CA CYS A 117 13.63 5.12 -8.61
C CYS A 117 12.83 6.42 -8.84
N VAL A 118 12.22 6.97 -7.79
CA VAL A 118 11.49 8.24 -7.89
C VAL A 118 12.40 9.37 -8.40
N ASP A 119 13.62 9.47 -7.89
CA ASP A 119 14.53 10.56 -8.26
C ASP A 119 15.13 10.42 -9.65
N GLN A 120 15.39 9.19 -10.12
CA GLN A 120 16.06 8.93 -11.40
C GLN A 120 15.09 8.71 -12.57
N THR A 121 13.95 8.06 -12.33
CA THR A 121 12.99 7.66 -13.39
C THR A 121 11.64 8.35 -13.25
N GLY A 122 11.40 9.07 -12.15
CA GLY A 122 10.13 9.73 -11.88
C GLY A 122 9.05 8.80 -11.30
N VAL A 123 9.32 7.50 -11.12
CA VAL A 123 8.37 6.56 -10.51
C VAL A 123 9.06 5.53 -9.65
N GLY A 124 8.57 5.35 -8.43
CA GLY A 124 8.91 4.25 -7.54
C GLY A 124 7.65 3.50 -7.09
N PHE A 125 7.80 2.20 -6.82
CA PHE A 125 6.72 1.34 -6.34
C PHE A 125 7.00 0.89 -4.91
N MET A 126 6.06 1.11 -4.01
CA MET A 126 6.09 0.66 -2.62
C MET A 126 5.17 -0.55 -2.51
N TYR A 127 5.76 -1.74 -2.33
CA TYR A 127 4.98 -2.97 -2.15
C TYR A 127 4.45 -3.07 -0.71
N ALA A 128 3.13 -3.01 -0.55
CA ALA A 128 2.49 -2.78 0.75
C ALA A 128 2.95 -3.72 1.89
N PRO A 129 3.10 -5.04 1.69
CA PRO A 129 3.57 -5.95 2.75
C PRO A 129 4.96 -5.60 3.30
N ARG A 130 5.84 -5.06 2.46
CA ARG A 130 7.17 -4.61 2.90
C ARG A 130 7.11 -3.34 3.75
N TYR A 131 6.27 -2.40 3.32
CA TYR A 131 6.21 -1.06 3.92
C TYR A 131 5.31 -0.99 5.14
N HIS A 132 4.38 -1.93 5.31
CA HIS A 132 3.45 -1.98 6.43
C HIS A 132 3.47 -3.35 7.14
N PRO A 133 4.60 -3.76 7.75
CA PRO A 133 4.69 -5.06 8.42
C PRO A 133 3.63 -5.24 9.53
N ALA A 134 3.22 -4.15 10.20
CA ALA A 134 2.19 -4.14 11.23
C ALA A 134 0.78 -4.48 10.72
N THR A 135 0.53 -4.46 9.40
CA THR A 135 -0.77 -4.89 8.85
C THR A 135 -0.80 -6.38 8.50
N SER A 136 0.33 -7.09 8.58
CA SER A 136 0.40 -8.53 8.28
C SER A 136 -0.55 -9.35 9.16
N MET A 137 -0.74 -8.96 10.43
CA MET A 137 -1.68 -9.59 11.36
C MET A 137 -3.16 -9.46 10.95
N LEU A 138 -3.49 -8.50 10.07
CA LEU A 138 -4.83 -8.34 9.50
C LEU A 138 -5.07 -9.27 8.31
N SER A 139 -4.05 -10.02 7.89
CA SER A 139 -4.10 -10.93 6.75
C SER A 139 -4.52 -12.34 7.19
N LEU A 140 -5.16 -13.11 6.30
CA LEU A 140 -5.57 -14.48 6.60
C LEU A 140 -4.35 -15.42 6.75
N PRO A 141 -4.48 -16.53 7.52
CA PRO A 141 -3.42 -17.54 7.63
C PRO A 141 -3.06 -18.10 6.24
N GLY A 142 -1.78 -18.01 5.89
CA GLY A 142 -1.27 -18.30 4.55
C GLY A 142 -0.49 -17.14 3.94
N GLY A 143 -0.63 -15.93 4.48
CA GLY A 143 -0.03 -14.73 3.87
C GLY A 143 -0.59 -14.48 2.47
N TRP A 144 -0.18 -13.38 1.85
CA TRP A 144 -0.50 -13.06 0.47
C TRP A 144 0.22 -13.99 -0.51
#